data_AF-A0A4Q3WNY0-F1
#
_entry.id   AF-A0A4Q3WNY0-F1
#
_cell.length_a   1.000
_cell.length_b   1.000
_cell.length_c   1.000
_cell.angle_alpha   90.00
_cell.angle_beta   90.00
_cell.angle_gamma   90.00
#
_symmetry.space_group_name_H-M   'P 1'
#
loop_
_entity.id
_entity.type
_entity.pdbx_description
1 polymer ?
#
loop_
_entity_poly.entity_id
_entity_poly.type
_entity_poly.pdbx_seq_one_letter_code
_entity_poly.pdbx_strand_id
1 'polypeptide(L)'
;MTVAMPCSQAADSGHGGHGEHANHHVANDSASTKALKEANNVMHKDMDITYTDDVDVDFLRGMIAHHQGAVEMAQIQLKYGKDAQVKRLAQDIIRAQNIEIKWMKRWLAQLEARPLNRSDVPTGSGTWTDMKWTGDKDVWLNSR
;
A
#
# COMPACT_ATOMS: atom_id res chain seq x y z
N MET A 1 4.45 61.61 -38.46
CA MET A 1 5.18 61.62 -37.18
C MET A 1 4.23 61.03 -36.14
N THR A 2 4.43 59.91 -35.46
CA THR A 2 5.52 58.94 -35.34
C THR A 2 4.89 57.69 -34.70
N VAL A 3 5.39 56.52 -35.10
CA VAL A 3 5.05 55.17 -34.63
C VAL A 3 5.53 54.93 -33.18
N ALA A 4 4.79 54.13 -32.38
CA ALA A 4 5.36 53.05 -31.54
C ALA A 4 4.28 52.31 -30.69
N MET A 5 4.06 51.03 -31.01
CA MET A 5 3.85 49.93 -30.06
C MET A 5 5.19 49.15 -29.96
N PRO A 6 5.40 48.13 -29.09
CA PRO A 6 4.72 47.70 -27.86
C PRO A 6 5.70 47.48 -26.68
N CYS A 7 5.20 47.07 -25.50
CA CYS A 7 5.99 46.27 -24.57
C CYS A 7 5.21 45.00 -24.20
N SER A 8 5.78 43.86 -24.56
CA SER A 8 5.35 42.51 -24.20
C SER A 8 5.87 42.15 -22.81
N GLN A 9 5.06 41.50 -21.97
CA GLN A 9 5.62 40.57 -20.99
C GLN A 9 4.60 39.49 -20.57
N ALA A 10 4.95 38.26 -20.97
CA ALA A 10 4.78 36.96 -20.33
C ALA A 10 3.38 36.47 -19.89
N ALA A 11 2.96 35.41 -20.58
CA ALA A 11 2.04 34.40 -20.09
C ALA A 11 2.52 33.80 -18.75
N ASP A 12 1.65 33.77 -17.76
CA ASP A 12 1.84 32.91 -16.58
C ASP A 12 1.46 31.48 -16.98
N SER A 13 2.50 30.66 -17.04
CA SER A 13 2.45 29.25 -17.34
C SER A 13 2.40 28.47 -16.02
N GLY A 14 1.33 27.72 -15.82
CA GLY A 14 1.35 26.40 -15.20
C GLY A 14 1.78 26.29 -13.73
N HIS A 15 0.81 26.13 -12.84
CA HIS A 15 1.02 25.37 -11.61
C HIS A 15 0.57 23.93 -11.84
N GLY A 16 1.57 23.04 -11.84
CA GLY A 16 1.50 21.66 -12.31
C GLY A 16 0.55 20.78 -11.52
N GLY A 17 -0.37 20.16 -12.27
CA GLY A 17 -1.07 18.96 -11.82
C GLY A 17 -0.06 17.85 -11.58
N HIS A 18 0.08 17.45 -10.32
CA HIS A 18 0.85 16.27 -9.96
C HIS A 18 0.02 15.03 -10.25
N GLY A 19 0.44 14.24 -11.25
CA GLY A 19 0.18 12.81 -11.26
C GLY A 19 -0.58 12.21 -12.44
N GLU A 20 -0.54 12.79 -13.64
CA GLU A 20 -0.91 12.04 -14.85
C GLU A 20 0.20 11.03 -15.22
N HIS A 21 0.24 9.94 -14.46
CA HIS A 21 0.89 8.69 -14.88
C HIS A 21 -0.06 7.87 -15.75
N ALA A 22 -0.62 8.49 -16.79
CA ALA A 22 -1.53 7.84 -17.72
C ALA A 22 -1.05 8.04 -19.16
N ASN A 23 0.18 7.61 -19.43
CA ASN A 23 0.52 7.26 -20.79
C ASN A 23 1.28 5.93 -20.83
N HIS A 24 0.56 4.85 -21.11
CA HIS A 24 1.11 3.75 -21.90
C HIS A 24 -0.03 2.89 -22.49
N HIS A 25 -0.38 3.19 -23.75
CA HIS A 25 -1.02 2.32 -24.73
C HIS A 25 -2.38 1.67 -24.36
N VAL A 26 -3.46 2.34 -24.75
CA VAL A 26 -4.77 1.70 -24.96
C VAL A 26 -4.76 1.00 -26.33
N ALA A 27 -4.20 -0.20 -26.42
CA ALA A 27 -4.65 -1.26 -27.33
C ALA A 27 -3.78 -2.52 -27.19
N ASN A 28 -4.43 -3.59 -26.71
CA ASN A 28 -3.99 -4.99 -26.73
C ASN A 28 -3.12 -5.53 -25.59
N ASP A 29 -3.45 -5.19 -24.35
CA ASP A 29 -2.94 -5.94 -23.19
C ASP A 29 -3.33 -7.42 -23.24
N SER A 30 -2.39 -8.30 -22.87
CA SER A 30 -2.67 -9.72 -22.64
C SER A 30 -3.67 -9.91 -21.50
N ALA A 31 -4.36 -11.05 -21.47
CA ALA A 31 -5.29 -11.37 -20.38
C ALA A 31 -4.61 -11.34 -18.99
N SER A 32 -3.35 -11.79 -18.90
CA SER A 32 -2.56 -11.73 -17.66
C SER A 32 -2.21 -10.30 -17.26
N THR A 33 -1.86 -9.45 -18.23
CA THR A 33 -1.56 -8.03 -17.98
C THR A 33 -2.82 -7.31 -17.47
N LYS A 34 -3.98 -7.55 -18.08
CA LYS A 34 -5.25 -6.99 -17.62
C LYS A 34 -5.58 -7.43 -16.20
N ALA A 35 -5.41 -8.73 -15.89
CA ALA A 35 -5.66 -9.26 -14.55
C ALA A 35 -4.74 -8.62 -13.49
N LEU A 36 -3.45 -8.48 -13.80
CA LEU A 36 -2.50 -7.82 -12.89
C LEU A 36 -2.84 -6.34 -12.66
N LYS A 37 -3.17 -5.60 -13.74
CA LYS A 37 -3.60 -4.20 -13.63
C LYS A 37 -4.85 -4.07 -12.77
N GLU A 38 -5.83 -4.94 -12.98
CA GLU A 38 -7.07 -4.94 -12.18
C GLU A 38 -6.80 -5.22 -10.71
N ALA A 39 -6.05 -6.28 -10.39
CA ALA A 39 -5.70 -6.59 -9.00
C ALA A 39 -4.92 -5.46 -8.33
N ASN A 40 -4.00 -4.80 -9.06
CA ASN A 40 -3.29 -3.65 -8.54
C ASN A 40 -4.21 -2.45 -8.27
N ASN A 41 -5.18 -2.20 -9.16
CA ASN A 41 -6.16 -1.13 -8.98
C ASN A 41 -7.08 -1.40 -7.77
N VAL A 42 -7.56 -2.64 -7.62
CA VAL A 42 -8.35 -3.06 -6.46
C VAL A 42 -7.55 -2.89 -5.18
N MET A 43 -6.30 -3.36 -5.15
CA MET A 43 -5.41 -3.18 -4.00
C MET A 43 -5.24 -1.70 -3.62
N HIS A 44 -4.95 -0.80 -4.58
CA HIS A 44 -4.81 0.63 -4.29
C HIS A 44 -6.10 1.26 -3.77
N LYS A 45 -7.25 0.84 -4.31
CA LYS A 45 -8.55 1.29 -3.84
C LYS A 45 -8.83 0.83 -2.41
N ASP A 46 -8.51 -0.42 -2.08
CA ASP A 46 -8.78 -0.97 -0.74
C ASP A 46 -7.77 -0.45 0.31
N MET A 47 -6.59 0.01 -0.13
CA MET A 47 -5.63 0.72 0.73
C MET A 47 -6.01 2.18 1.00
N ASP A 48 -6.99 2.74 0.27
CA ASP A 48 -7.52 4.09 0.52
C ASP A 48 -8.42 4.07 1.76
N ILE A 49 -7.81 3.91 2.93
CA ILE A 49 -8.47 3.86 4.23
C ILE A 49 -8.72 5.28 4.76
N THR A 50 -9.81 5.44 5.50
CA THR A 50 -9.98 6.62 6.34
C THR A 50 -9.12 6.48 7.59
N TYR A 51 -8.13 7.37 7.74
CA TYR A 51 -7.24 7.42 8.90
C TYR A 51 -7.99 7.85 10.16
N THR A 52 -7.62 7.26 11.28
CA THR A 52 -8.26 7.44 12.59
C THR A 52 -7.39 8.15 13.62
N ASP A 53 -6.18 8.57 13.23
CA ASP A 53 -5.11 9.07 14.10
C ASP A 53 -4.59 8.02 15.12
N ASP A 54 -5.01 6.77 14.98
CA ASP A 54 -4.44 5.62 15.67
C ASP A 54 -3.55 4.85 14.68
N VAL A 55 -2.23 5.04 14.82
CA VAL A 55 -1.25 4.47 13.89
C VAL A 55 -1.28 2.95 13.89
N ASP A 56 -1.56 2.29 15.03
CA ASP A 56 -1.61 0.83 15.10
C ASP A 56 -2.83 0.31 14.33
N VAL A 57 -3.98 0.95 14.49
CA VAL A 57 -5.22 0.60 13.77
C VAL A 57 -5.07 0.88 12.27
N ASP A 58 -4.59 2.07 11.91
CA ASP A 58 -4.47 2.50 10.52
C ASP A 58 -3.44 1.64 9.76
N PHE A 59 -2.31 1.32 10.40
CA PHE A 59 -1.30 0.42 9.83
C PHE A 59 -1.88 -0.97 9.55
N LEU A 60 -2.60 -1.57 10.52
CA LEU A 60 -3.18 -2.90 10.34
C LEU A 60 -4.25 -2.91 9.24
N ARG A 61 -5.10 -1.89 9.18
CA ARG A 61 -6.12 -1.79 8.12
C ARG A 61 -5.50 -1.70 6.74
N GLY A 62 -4.51 -0.82 6.56
CA GLY A 62 -3.79 -0.67 5.30
C GLY A 62 -3.03 -1.95 4.90
N MET A 63 -2.33 -2.57 5.86
CA MET A 63 -1.52 -3.77 5.59
C MET A 63 -2.38 -5.01 5.29
N ILE A 64 -3.58 -5.13 5.88
CA ILE A 64 -4.54 -6.17 5.50
C ILE A 64 -4.93 -6.04 4.02
N ALA A 65 -5.25 -4.83 3.55
CA ALA A 65 -5.59 -4.58 2.15
C ALA A 65 -4.40 -4.84 1.20
N HIS A 66 -3.21 -4.35 1.56
CA HIS A 66 -1.98 -4.58 0.79
C HIS A 66 -1.69 -6.07 0.62
N HIS A 67 -1.75 -6.84 1.71
CA HIS A 67 -1.49 -8.28 1.68
C HIS A 67 -2.55 -9.05 0.88
N GLN A 68 -3.81 -8.63 0.95
CA GLN A 68 -4.88 -9.23 0.14
C GLN A 68 -4.62 -9.05 -1.36
N GLY A 69 -4.23 -7.84 -1.78
CA GLY A 69 -3.80 -7.56 -3.15
C GLY A 69 -2.59 -8.40 -3.59
N ALA A 70 -1.60 -8.57 -2.70
CA ALA A 70 -0.44 -9.43 -2.97
C ALA A 70 -0.83 -10.91 -3.16
N VAL A 71 -1.79 -11.42 -2.38
CA VAL A 71 -2.34 -12.78 -2.55
C VAL A 71 -3.02 -12.93 -3.91
N GLU A 72 -3.81 -11.94 -4.33
CA GLU A 72 -4.51 -11.96 -5.62
C GLU A 72 -3.54 -11.95 -6.81
N MET A 73 -2.54 -11.07 -6.78
CA MET A 73 -1.49 -11.04 -7.81
C MET A 73 -0.70 -12.35 -7.87
N ALA A 74 -0.39 -12.95 -6.72
CA ALA A 74 0.26 -14.26 -6.67
C ALA A 74 -0.64 -15.36 -7.27
N GLN A 75 -1.95 -15.34 -7.04
CA GLN A 75 -2.89 -16.27 -7.68
C GLN A 75 -2.93 -16.09 -9.21
N ILE A 76 -2.87 -14.85 -9.70
CA ILE A 76 -2.77 -14.54 -11.13
C ILE A 76 -1.47 -15.12 -11.71
N GLN A 77 -0.34 -14.99 -11.01
CA GLN A 77 0.91 -15.63 -11.39
C GLN A 77 0.80 -17.16 -11.46
N LEU A 78 0.06 -17.80 -10.55
CA LEU A 78 -0.17 -19.24 -10.62
C LEU A 78 -1.02 -19.66 -11.83
N LYS A 79 -1.98 -18.82 -12.20
CA LYS A 79 -2.89 -19.05 -13.33
C LYS A 79 -2.22 -18.87 -14.70
N TYR A 80 -1.47 -17.78 -14.89
CA TYR A 80 -0.94 -17.40 -16.20
C TYR A 80 0.58 -17.61 -16.35
N GLY A 81 1.31 -17.69 -15.23
CA GLY A 81 2.76 -17.84 -15.23
C GLY A 81 3.22 -19.19 -15.77
N LYS A 82 4.41 -19.19 -16.39
CA LYS A 82 5.03 -20.37 -16.99
C LYS A 82 6.30 -20.82 -16.27
N ASP A 83 7.03 -19.89 -15.66
CA ASP A 83 8.27 -20.17 -14.94
C ASP A 83 7.99 -20.88 -13.60
N ALA A 84 8.64 -22.03 -13.38
CA ALA A 84 8.40 -22.85 -12.20
C ALA A 84 8.91 -22.21 -10.90
N GLN A 85 10.03 -21.48 -10.94
CA GLN A 85 10.58 -20.81 -9.76
C GLN A 85 9.69 -19.64 -9.35
N VAL A 86 9.21 -18.85 -10.31
CA VAL A 86 8.29 -17.73 -10.03
C VAL A 86 6.93 -18.23 -9.53
N LYS A 87 6.42 -19.34 -10.05
CA LYS A 87 5.20 -19.97 -9.49
C LYS A 87 5.42 -20.48 -8.08
N ARG A 88 6.59 -21.04 -7.77
CA ARG A 88 6.93 -21.45 -6.41
C ARG A 88 6.95 -20.24 -5.45
N LEU A 89 7.57 -19.14 -5.87
CA LEU A 89 7.52 -17.89 -5.11
C LEU A 89 6.07 -17.43 -4.86
N ALA A 90 5.20 -17.47 -5.88
CA ALA A 90 3.81 -17.09 -5.72
C ALA A 90 3.06 -17.98 -4.70
N GLN A 91 3.30 -19.29 -4.69
CA GLN A 91 2.74 -20.18 -3.66
C GLN A 91 3.24 -19.81 -2.26
N ASP A 92 4.51 -19.45 -2.13
CA ASP A 92 5.12 -19.09 -0.85
C ASP A 92 4.55 -17.77 -0.33
N ILE A 93 4.39 -16.76 -1.21
CA ILE A 93 3.69 -15.49 -0.92
C ILE A 93 2.27 -15.75 -0.42
N ILE A 94 1.48 -16.56 -1.15
CA ILE A 94 0.09 -16.86 -0.74
C ILE A 94 0.05 -17.45 0.68
N ARG A 95 0.96 -18.37 1.02
CA ARG A 95 0.96 -19.00 2.34
C ARG A 95 1.35 -18.00 3.43
N ALA A 96 2.44 -17.26 3.25
CA ALA A 96 2.91 -16.29 4.25
C ALA A 96 1.88 -15.18 4.49
N GLN A 97 1.43 -14.52 3.41
CA GLN A 97 0.51 -13.38 3.51
C GLN A 97 -0.83 -13.78 4.13
N ASN A 98 -1.36 -14.99 3.85
CA ASN A 98 -2.60 -15.45 4.49
C ASN A 98 -2.46 -15.69 6.00
N ILE A 99 -1.29 -16.10 6.48
CA ILE A 99 -1.04 -16.24 7.92
C ILE A 99 -1.00 -14.85 8.55
N GLU A 100 -0.29 -13.90 7.94
CA GLU A 100 -0.19 -12.52 8.41
C GLU A 100 -1.55 -11.81 8.40
N ILE A 101 -2.37 -11.97 7.35
CA ILE A 101 -3.74 -11.43 7.31
C ILE A 101 -4.58 -11.92 8.50
N LYS A 102 -4.53 -13.22 8.82
CA LYS A 102 -5.28 -13.79 9.95
C LYS A 102 -4.81 -13.19 11.28
N TRP A 103 -3.50 -13.04 11.44
CA TRP A 103 -2.91 -12.43 12.62
C TRP A 103 -3.35 -10.96 12.76
N MET A 104 -3.22 -10.17 11.68
CA MET A 104 -3.60 -8.75 11.67
C MET A 104 -5.08 -8.54 11.95
N LYS A 105 -5.97 -9.33 11.33
CA LYS A 105 -7.42 -9.26 11.59
C LYS A 105 -7.76 -9.56 13.05
N ARG A 106 -7.11 -10.56 13.64
CA ARG A 106 -7.28 -10.89 15.07
C ARG A 106 -6.78 -9.77 15.97
N TRP A 107 -5.67 -9.12 15.63
CA TRP A 107 -5.11 -8.04 16.44
C TRP A 107 -5.93 -6.77 16.32
N LEU A 108 -6.35 -6.41 15.11
CA LEU A 108 -7.23 -5.27 14.84
C LEU A 108 -8.53 -5.36 15.66
N ALA A 109 -9.17 -6.53 15.66
CA ALA A 109 -10.39 -6.75 16.46
C ALA A 109 -10.16 -6.55 17.97
N GLN A 110 -8.96 -6.85 18.49
CA GLN A 110 -8.61 -6.61 19.90
C GLN A 110 -8.40 -5.12 20.18
N LEU A 111 -7.77 -4.39 19.26
CA LEU A 111 -7.57 -2.94 19.39
C LEU A 111 -8.90 -2.19 19.36
N GLU A 112 -9.81 -2.56 18.45
CA GLU A 112 -11.13 -1.94 18.33
C GLU A 112 -12.06 -2.27 19.51
N ALA A 113 -11.85 -3.41 20.18
CA ALA A 113 -12.58 -3.79 21.39
C ALA A 113 -12.04 -3.14 22.68
N ARG A 114 -10.84 -2.55 22.64
CA ARG A 114 -10.25 -1.87 23.80
C ARG A 114 -10.93 -0.49 23.97
N PRO A 115 -11.42 -0.12 25.16
CA PRO A 115 -11.87 1.25 25.38
C PRO A 115 -10.70 2.21 25.11
N LEU A 116 -10.89 3.15 24.19
CA LEU A 116 -9.86 4.13 23.80
C LEU A 116 -9.52 5.03 24.99
N ASN A 117 -8.56 4.63 25.82
CA ASN A 117 -7.95 5.54 26.76
C ASN A 117 -6.80 6.28 26.05
N ARG A 118 -7.10 7.47 25.54
CA ARG A 118 -6.16 8.33 24.78
C ARG A 118 -4.89 8.72 25.56
N SER A 119 -4.78 8.39 26.85
CA SER A 119 -3.58 8.65 27.66
C SER A 119 -2.42 7.68 27.40
N ASP A 120 -2.66 6.56 26.71
CA ASP A 120 -1.63 5.55 26.44
C ASP A 120 -0.89 5.78 25.11
N VAL A 121 -1.31 6.79 24.33
CA VAL A 121 -0.60 7.24 23.12
C VAL A 121 0.41 8.31 23.54
N PRO A 122 1.73 8.06 23.46
CA PRO A 122 2.71 9.10 23.74
C PRO A 122 2.51 10.24 22.73
N THR A 123 2.12 11.42 23.20
CA THR A 123 2.12 12.67 22.41
C THR A 123 3.56 13.13 22.24
N GLY A 124 4.36 12.34 21.51
CA GLY A 124 5.81 12.44 21.51
C GLY A 124 6.34 13.30 20.37
N SER A 125 6.58 14.58 20.64
CA SER A 125 7.64 15.38 20.01
C SER A 125 9.05 14.91 20.44
N GLY A 126 9.25 13.59 20.57
CA GLY A 126 10.48 12.96 21.05
C GLY A 126 11.21 12.27 19.90
N THR A 127 12.51 12.55 19.77
CA THR A 127 13.37 11.97 18.74
C THR A 127 13.53 10.46 18.95
N TRP A 128 13.43 9.69 17.85
CA TRP A 128 13.46 8.22 17.76
C TRP A 128 14.76 7.53 18.24
N THR A 129 15.67 8.24 18.92
CA THR A 129 17.03 7.76 19.22
C THR A 129 17.15 6.92 20.49
N ASP A 130 16.15 6.91 21.38
CA ASP A 130 16.28 6.24 22.70
C ASP A 130 15.39 5.01 22.89
N MET A 131 14.68 4.55 21.86
CA MET A 131 13.88 3.34 21.95
C MET A 131 14.71 2.12 21.50
N LYS A 132 15.27 1.38 22.47
CA LYS A 132 15.84 0.05 22.22
C LYS A 132 14.72 -0.90 21.81
N TRP A 133 14.48 -1.00 20.50
CA TRP A 133 13.66 -2.05 19.90
C TRP A 133 14.34 -3.40 20.20
N THR A 134 13.72 -4.22 21.06
CA THR A 134 14.28 -5.53 21.46
C THR A 134 14.07 -6.61 20.40
N GLY A 135 13.44 -6.30 19.26
CA GLY A 135 13.48 -7.11 18.05
C GLY A 135 13.22 -8.59 18.27
N ASP A 136 12.24 -8.95 19.11
CA ASP A 136 11.97 -10.35 19.45
C ASP A 136 11.15 -11.01 18.33
N LYS A 137 11.82 -11.21 17.21
CA LYS A 137 11.45 -11.99 16.02
C LYS A 137 11.16 -13.47 16.33
N ASP A 138 11.41 -13.91 17.56
CA ASP A 138 11.42 -15.33 17.94
C ASP A 138 10.07 -15.84 18.49
N VAL A 139 9.06 -14.98 18.68
CA VAL A 139 7.68 -15.41 19.04
C VAL A 139 6.92 -15.95 17.83
N TRP A 140 7.23 -15.51 16.61
CA TRP A 140 6.46 -15.84 15.41
C TRP A 140 6.80 -17.21 14.80
N LEU A 141 8.03 -17.72 15.02
CA LEU A 141 8.49 -18.99 14.44
C LEU A 141 8.21 -20.23 15.31
N ASN A 142 7.84 -20.04 16.58
CA ASN A 142 7.85 -21.13 17.58
C ASN A 142 6.46 -21.68 17.97
N SER A 143 5.40 -21.34 17.23
CA SER A 143 4.03 -21.84 17.47
C SER A 143 3.52 -22.74 16.34
N ARG A 144 4.38 -23.63 15.83
CA ARG A 144 3.97 -24.78 15.00
C ARG A 144 3.44 -25.91 15.87
#